data_AF-A0A1F3NMG5-F1
#
_entry.id   AF-A0A1F3NMG5-F1
#
_cell.length_a   1.000
_cell.length_b   1.000
_cell.length_c   1.000
_cell.angle_alpha   90.00
_cell.angle_beta   90.00
_cell.angle_gamma   90.00
#
_symmetry.space_group_name_H-M   'P 1'
#
loop_
_entity.id
_entity.type
_entity.pdbx_description
1 polymer ?
#
loop_
_entity_poly.entity_id
_entity_poly.type
_entity_poly.pdbx_seq_one_letter_code
_entity_poly.pdbx_strand_id
1 'polypeptide(L)'
;MDIFPTIAEIVALPETCMIRPLDGISIKNLFIEDVKKRDKPILFRYLGKGALIDNNYKLVVQDISESKFELYDLKKDPVESVNILSKKRKIAKRMIQNFNDWISSVEASIGGKDYQTGLKETDPDPIYWRDVPDYQPYLEQWKNRPEYKEFLQKKY
;
A
#
# COMPACT_ATOMS: atom_id res chain seq x y z
N MET A 1 0.82 -6.65 -0.10
CA MET A 1 -0.38 -6.77 -0.96
C MET A 1 -0.50 -8.18 -1.56
N ASP A 2 0.36 -8.60 -2.49
CA ASP A 2 0.20 -9.89 -3.22
C ASP A 2 0.57 -11.16 -2.43
N ILE A 3 1.34 -11.02 -1.34
CA ILE A 3 1.79 -12.15 -0.53
C ILE A 3 0.60 -12.95 0.02
N PHE A 4 -0.40 -12.28 0.59
CA PHE A 4 -1.57 -12.94 1.16
C PHE A 4 -2.37 -13.78 0.15
N PRO A 5 -2.87 -13.23 -0.98
CA PRO A 5 -3.59 -14.05 -1.97
C PRO A 5 -2.74 -15.18 -2.54
N THR A 6 -1.41 -15.00 -2.64
CA THR A 6 -0.51 -16.04 -3.12
C THR A 6 -0.43 -17.21 -2.14
N ILE A 7 -0.23 -16.93 -0.85
CA ILE A 7 -0.20 -17.98 0.19
C ILE A 7 -1.58 -18.64 0.28
N ALA A 8 -2.66 -17.86 0.27
CA ALA A 8 -4.02 -18.37 0.33
C ALA A 8 -4.32 -19.36 -0.81
N GLU A 9 -3.87 -19.06 -2.04
CA GLU A 9 -4.01 -19.97 -3.17
C GLU A 9 -3.12 -21.23 -3.03
N ILE A 10 -1.87 -21.08 -2.57
CA ILE A 10 -0.94 -22.20 -2.39
C ILE A 10 -1.50 -23.24 -1.40
N VAL A 11 -2.09 -22.78 -0.30
CA VAL A 11 -2.65 -23.66 0.73
C VAL A 11 -4.14 -23.95 0.55
N ALA A 12 -4.73 -23.53 -0.59
CA ALA A 12 -6.13 -23.71 -0.94
C ALA A 12 -7.13 -23.23 0.14
N LEU A 13 -6.91 -22.02 0.69
CA LEU A 13 -7.87 -21.42 1.62
C LEU A 13 -9.21 -21.17 0.93
N PRO A 14 -10.35 -21.41 1.61
CA PRO A 14 -11.66 -21.08 1.07
C PRO A 14 -11.84 -19.56 0.99
N GLU A 15 -12.66 -19.10 0.04
CA GLU A 15 -12.91 -17.66 -0.13
C GLU A 15 -13.50 -16.98 1.10
N THR A 16 -14.22 -17.75 1.93
CA THR A 16 -14.79 -17.28 3.20
C THR A 16 -13.74 -16.81 4.20
N CYS A 17 -12.46 -17.21 4.04
CA CYS A 17 -11.35 -16.75 4.87
C CYS A 17 -10.75 -15.41 4.39
N MET A 18 -11.19 -14.88 3.26
CA MET A 18 -10.65 -13.65 2.66
C MET A 18 -11.64 -12.50 2.81
N ILE A 19 -11.32 -11.55 3.68
CA ILE A 19 -12.08 -10.30 3.81
C ILE A 19 -11.89 -9.47 2.53
N ARG A 20 -12.97 -8.87 2.04
CA ARG A 20 -12.98 -8.02 0.85
C ARG A 20 -13.12 -6.54 1.28
N PRO A 21 -12.52 -5.59 0.53
CA PRO A 21 -11.81 -5.77 -0.74
C PRO A 21 -10.39 -6.33 -0.56
N LEU A 22 -9.92 -7.06 -1.57
CA LEU A 22 -8.54 -7.52 -1.63
C LEU A 22 -7.78 -6.74 -2.71
N ASP A 23 -6.74 -6.01 -2.30
CA ASP A 23 -5.94 -5.21 -3.22
C ASP A 23 -5.07 -6.09 -4.14
N GLY A 24 -4.47 -7.14 -3.59
CA GLY A 24 -3.53 -8.00 -4.30
C GLY A 24 -4.16 -9.04 -5.19
N ILE A 25 -3.30 -9.66 -6.00
CA ILE A 25 -3.60 -10.87 -6.76
C ILE A 25 -2.53 -11.91 -6.44
N SER A 26 -2.86 -13.19 -6.59
CA SER A 26 -1.86 -14.24 -6.46
C SER A 26 -0.83 -14.12 -7.57
N ILE A 27 0.44 -14.25 -7.20
CA ILE A 27 1.56 -14.30 -8.14
C ILE A 27 2.07 -15.73 -8.36
N LYS A 28 1.32 -16.75 -7.95
CA LYS A 28 1.73 -18.16 -8.06
C LYS A 28 2.16 -18.54 -9.48
N ASN A 29 1.47 -18.02 -10.51
CA ASN A 29 1.80 -18.30 -11.91
C ASN A 29 3.18 -17.78 -12.32
N LEU A 30 3.70 -16.73 -11.67
CA LEU A 30 5.06 -16.22 -11.91
C LEU A 30 6.15 -17.23 -11.50
N PHE A 31 5.83 -18.24 -10.69
CA PHE A 31 6.77 -19.31 -10.35
C PHE A 31 6.87 -20.40 -11.43
N ILE A 32 5.91 -20.46 -12.35
CA ILE A 32 5.77 -21.54 -13.35
C ILE A 32 6.00 -21.01 -14.77
N GLU A 33 5.55 -19.78 -15.05
CA GLU A 33 5.64 -19.17 -16.37
C GLU A 33 5.99 -17.68 -16.30
N ASP A 34 6.46 -17.16 -17.43
CA ASP A 34 6.81 -15.75 -17.60
C ASP A 34 5.55 -14.93 -17.92
N VAL A 35 4.88 -14.47 -16.86
CA VAL A 35 3.68 -13.62 -16.97
C VAL A 35 4.09 -12.20 -17.36
N LYS A 36 3.76 -11.80 -18.59
CA LYS A 36 4.17 -10.50 -19.16
C LYS A 36 3.37 -9.29 -18.69
N LYS A 37 2.15 -9.49 -18.18
CA LYS A 37 1.24 -8.41 -17.81
C LYS A 37 0.50 -8.76 -16.54
N ARG A 38 0.23 -7.72 -15.77
CA ARG A 38 -0.63 -7.79 -14.60
C ARG A 38 -2.02 -7.30 -14.96
N ASP A 39 -3.04 -8.03 -14.55
CA ASP A 39 -4.44 -7.71 -14.83
C ASP A 39 -4.97 -6.55 -14.00
N LYS A 40 -4.48 -6.41 -12.76
CA LYS A 40 -4.92 -5.37 -11.82
C LYS A 40 -3.80 -4.34 -11.57
N PRO A 41 -4.08 -3.02 -11.61
CA PRO A 41 -3.08 -2.02 -11.26
C PRO A 41 -2.65 -2.12 -9.78
N ILE A 42 -1.47 -1.58 -9.48
CA ILE A 42 -0.93 -1.47 -8.13
C ILE A 42 -1.10 -0.02 -7.68
N LEU A 43 -1.75 0.20 -6.54
CA LEU A 43 -2.07 1.53 -6.04
C LEU A 43 -1.38 1.80 -4.71
N PHE A 44 -1.01 3.06 -4.51
CA PHE A 44 -0.38 3.56 -3.30
C PHE A 44 -1.04 4.87 -2.88
N ARG A 45 -1.19 5.06 -1.57
CA ARG A 45 -1.59 6.32 -0.94
C ARG A 45 -0.65 6.60 0.22
N TYR A 46 -0.14 7.82 0.30
CA TYR A 46 0.73 8.25 1.38
C TYR A 46 0.64 9.77 1.57
N LEU A 47 0.26 10.22 2.77
CA LEU A 47 0.22 11.64 3.17
C LEU A 47 -0.41 12.58 2.12
N GLY A 48 -1.63 12.28 1.68
CA GLY A 48 -2.35 13.09 0.68
C GLY A 48 -1.82 12.97 -0.75
N LYS A 49 -0.82 12.12 -0.99
CA LYS A 49 -0.27 11.77 -2.29
C LYS A 49 -0.60 10.33 -2.66
N GLY A 50 -0.38 9.96 -3.91
CA GLY A 50 -0.59 8.61 -4.36
C GLY A 50 0.15 8.25 -5.64
N ALA A 51 0.09 6.98 -5.98
CA ALA A 51 0.55 6.48 -7.26
C ALA A 51 -0.32 5.31 -7.72
N LEU A 52 -0.50 5.17 -9.03
CA LEU A 52 -1.10 4.00 -9.66
C LEU A 52 -0.17 3.50 -10.75
N ILE A 53 0.29 2.26 -10.63
CA ILE A 53 1.12 1.59 -11.63
C ILE A 53 0.24 0.57 -12.36
N ASP A 54 0.10 0.75 -13.67
CA ASP A 54 -0.59 -0.15 -14.57
C ASP A 54 0.38 -0.54 -15.69
N ASN A 55 1.09 -1.65 -15.45
CA ASN A 55 2.12 -2.17 -16.33
C ASN A 55 3.17 -1.09 -16.65
N ASN A 56 3.23 -0.59 -17.89
CA ASN A 56 4.21 0.42 -18.28
C ASN A 56 3.83 1.85 -17.87
N TYR A 57 2.58 2.09 -17.47
CA TYR A 57 2.13 3.43 -17.14
C TYR A 57 2.10 3.64 -15.64
N LYS A 58 2.59 4.80 -15.20
CA LYS A 58 2.47 5.26 -13.82
C LYS A 58 1.77 6.60 -13.76
N LEU A 59 0.67 6.64 -13.03
CA LEU A 59 0.02 7.87 -12.60
C LEU A 59 0.65 8.27 -11.26
N VAL A 60 1.20 9.47 -11.17
CA VAL A 60 1.63 10.09 -9.92
C VAL A 60 0.55 11.10 -9.51
N VAL A 61 0.14 11.04 -8.25
CA VAL A 61 -0.82 11.97 -7.65
C VAL A 61 -0.06 12.83 -6.66
N GLN A 62 0.27 14.05 -7.07
CA GLN A 62 1.03 14.98 -6.24
C GLN A 62 0.21 15.50 -5.07
N ASP A 63 -1.10 15.63 -5.28
CA ASP A 63 -2.08 16.06 -4.29
C ASP A 63 -3.45 15.48 -4.66
N ILE A 64 -4.00 14.65 -3.77
CA ILE A 64 -5.32 14.03 -3.95
C ILE A 64 -6.42 15.09 -3.87
N SER A 65 -6.31 16.06 -2.97
CA SER A 65 -7.34 17.08 -2.74
C SER A 65 -7.44 18.08 -3.90
N GLU A 66 -6.31 18.41 -4.51
CA GLU A 66 -6.25 19.33 -5.64
C GLU A 66 -6.32 18.64 -7.00
N SER A 67 -6.46 17.29 -7.02
CA SER A 67 -6.49 16.50 -8.26
C SER A 67 -5.30 16.78 -9.18
N LYS A 68 -4.09 16.91 -8.58
CA LYS A 68 -2.85 17.17 -9.30
C LYS A 68 -2.22 15.85 -9.75
N PHE A 69 -2.32 15.57 -11.04
CA PHE A 69 -1.90 14.32 -11.64
C PHE A 69 -0.73 14.50 -12.63
N GLU A 70 0.11 13.49 -12.70
CA GLU A 70 1.12 13.32 -13.75
C GLU A 70 1.07 11.88 -14.26
N LEU A 71 1.40 11.69 -15.54
CA LEU A 71 1.42 10.36 -16.16
C LEU A 71 2.76 10.16 -16.84
N TYR A 72 3.35 8.99 -16.61
CA TYR A 72 4.64 8.57 -17.17
C TYR A 72 4.52 7.21 -17.86
N ASP A 73 5.34 7.00 -18.89
CA ASP A 73 5.54 5.70 -19.54
C ASP A 73 6.89 5.15 -19.08
N LEU A 74 6.88 4.32 -18.04
CA LEU A 74 8.06 3.76 -17.38
C LEU A 74 8.93 2.93 -18.33
N LYS A 75 8.37 2.40 -19.43
CA LYS A 75 9.15 1.67 -20.44
C LYS A 75 10.04 2.61 -21.24
N LYS A 76 9.61 3.87 -21.45
CA LYS A 76 10.35 4.87 -22.24
C LYS A 76 11.09 5.88 -21.39
N ASP A 77 10.60 6.11 -20.18
CA ASP A 77 11.05 7.15 -19.26
C ASP A 77 11.07 6.58 -17.82
N PRO A 78 12.04 5.70 -17.50
CA PRO A 78 12.13 5.06 -16.19
C PRO A 78 12.47 6.04 -15.06
N VAL A 79 12.97 7.24 -15.40
CA VAL A 79 13.32 8.32 -14.44
C VAL A 79 12.20 9.35 -14.28
N GLU A 80 11.05 9.16 -14.93
CA GLU A 80 9.85 10.00 -14.75
C GLU A 80 10.10 11.49 -15.08
N SER A 81 10.86 11.74 -16.15
CA SER A 81 11.29 13.08 -16.56
C SER A 81 10.27 13.81 -17.44
N VAL A 82 9.42 13.08 -18.18
CA VAL A 82 8.49 13.65 -19.17
C VAL A 82 7.05 13.29 -18.83
N ASN A 83 6.31 14.27 -18.31
CA ASN A 83 4.88 14.13 -18.10
C ASN A 83 4.12 14.05 -19.44
N ILE A 84 3.42 12.93 -19.67
CA ILE A 84 2.64 12.63 -20.88
C ILE A 84 1.13 12.67 -20.66
N LEU A 85 0.65 13.22 -19.54
CA LEU A 85 -0.77 13.25 -19.18
C LEU A 85 -1.64 13.89 -20.27
N SER A 86 -1.25 15.07 -20.75
CA SER A 86 -1.98 15.79 -21.81
C SER A 86 -1.89 15.10 -23.19
N LYS A 87 -0.83 14.31 -23.41
CA LYS A 87 -0.56 13.56 -24.66
C LYS A 87 -1.30 12.22 -24.71
N LYS A 88 -1.59 11.60 -23.56
CA LYS A 88 -2.24 10.29 -23.43
C LYS A 88 -3.57 10.36 -22.67
N ARG A 89 -4.43 11.31 -23.05
CA ARG A 89 -5.70 11.62 -22.36
C ARG A 89 -6.60 10.42 -22.08
N LYS A 90 -6.72 9.46 -23.02
CA LYS A 90 -7.54 8.26 -22.83
C LYS A 90 -7.01 7.37 -21.68
N ILE A 91 -5.69 7.19 -21.62
CA ILE A 91 -5.03 6.40 -20.58
C ILE A 91 -5.09 7.14 -19.25
N ALA A 92 -4.78 8.45 -19.26
CA ALA A 92 -4.87 9.31 -18.09
C ALA A 92 -6.27 9.25 -17.46
N LYS A 93 -7.33 9.44 -18.26
CA LYS A 93 -8.71 9.38 -17.78
C LYS A 93 -9.05 8.04 -17.11
N ARG A 94 -8.64 6.93 -17.72
CA ARG A 94 -8.84 5.59 -17.14
C ARG A 94 -8.11 5.44 -15.81
N MET A 95 -6.83 5.80 -15.75
CA MET A 95 -6.02 5.64 -14.54
C MET A 95 -6.49 6.56 -13.41
N ILE A 96 -6.90 7.80 -13.73
CA ILE A 96 -7.48 8.73 -12.75
C ILE A 96 -8.80 8.16 -12.19
N GLN A 97 -9.66 7.61 -13.05
CA GLN A 97 -10.90 6.98 -12.59
C GLN A 97 -10.60 5.79 -11.66
N ASN A 98 -9.73 4.87 -12.08
CA ASN A 98 -9.34 3.72 -11.27
C ASN A 98 -8.75 4.14 -9.91
N PHE A 99 -7.95 5.20 -9.88
CA PHE A 99 -7.38 5.74 -8.65
C PHE A 99 -8.47 6.30 -7.73
N ASN A 100 -9.41 7.08 -8.26
CA ASN A 100 -10.49 7.68 -7.47
C ASN A 100 -11.47 6.61 -6.91
N ASP A 101 -11.77 5.60 -7.72
CA ASP A 101 -12.61 4.47 -7.28
C ASP A 101 -11.93 3.70 -6.14
N TRP A 102 -10.61 3.47 -6.26
CA TRP A 102 -9.84 2.82 -5.22
C TRP A 102 -9.69 3.67 -3.97
N ILE A 103 -9.47 4.99 -4.07
CA ILE A 103 -9.48 5.90 -2.91
C ILE A 103 -10.82 5.80 -2.17
N SER A 104 -11.95 5.76 -2.91
CA SER A 104 -13.27 5.58 -2.31
C SER A 104 -13.38 4.25 -1.56
N SER A 105 -12.79 3.18 -2.11
CA SER A 105 -12.69 1.88 -1.44
C SER A 105 -11.85 1.97 -0.16
N VAL A 106 -10.71 2.67 -0.19
CA VAL A 106 -9.83 2.84 0.98
C VAL A 106 -10.56 3.62 2.09
N GLU A 107 -11.28 4.68 1.77
CA GLU A 107 -12.07 5.42 2.78
C GLU A 107 -13.20 4.56 3.37
N ALA A 108 -13.80 3.66 2.57
CA ALA A 108 -14.76 2.67 3.08
C ALA A 108 -14.11 1.67 4.05
N SER A 109 -12.90 1.17 3.72
CA SER A 109 -12.10 0.30 4.58
C SER A 109 -11.71 0.97 5.89
N ILE A 110 -11.26 2.22 5.85
CA ILE A 110 -10.97 3.03 7.05
C ILE A 110 -12.23 3.18 7.91
N GLY A 111 -13.39 3.38 7.28
CA GLY A 111 -14.69 3.41 7.95
C GLY A 111 -15.17 2.04 8.46
N GLY A 112 -14.39 0.97 8.30
CA GLY A 112 -14.72 -0.36 8.81
C GLY A 112 -15.76 -1.12 8.00
N LYS A 113 -16.07 -0.68 6.78
CA LYS A 113 -17.15 -1.27 5.95
C LYS A 113 -16.80 -2.64 5.35
N ASP A 114 -15.54 -3.04 5.46
CA ASP A 114 -15.04 -4.34 5.01
C ASP A 114 -15.51 -5.49 5.92
N TYR A 115 -15.87 -5.16 7.16
CA TYR A 115 -16.32 -6.12 8.15
C TYR A 115 -17.85 -6.15 8.20
N GLN A 116 -18.43 -7.35 8.17
CA GLN A 116 -19.88 -7.54 8.17
C GLN A 116 -20.58 -6.89 9.38
N THR A 117 -19.91 -6.84 10.52
CA THR A 117 -20.40 -6.21 11.75
C THR A 117 -19.87 -4.79 11.97
N GLY A 118 -19.14 -4.23 10.99
CA GLY A 118 -18.33 -3.03 11.17
C GLY A 118 -17.05 -3.28 11.98
N LEU A 119 -16.19 -2.27 12.01
CA LEU A 119 -14.99 -2.26 12.85
C LEU A 119 -15.42 -2.20 14.32
N LYS A 120 -15.10 -3.25 15.09
CA LYS A 120 -15.52 -3.37 16.50
C LYS A 120 -14.61 -2.61 17.46
N GLU A 121 -13.33 -2.52 17.12
CA GLU A 121 -12.29 -1.93 17.95
C GLU A 121 -11.55 -0.89 17.13
N THR A 122 -11.30 0.28 17.72
CA THR A 122 -10.45 1.30 17.10
C THR A 122 -9.01 0.82 17.08
N ASP A 123 -8.22 1.33 16.12
CA ASP A 123 -6.78 1.09 16.12
C ASP A 123 -6.18 1.49 17.49
N PRO A 124 -5.31 0.66 18.08
CA PRO A 124 -4.67 0.99 19.34
C PRO A 124 -3.76 2.20 19.15
N ASP A 125 -3.62 3.02 20.19
CA ASP A 125 -2.65 4.10 20.19
C ASP A 125 -1.23 3.54 20.00
N PRO A 126 -0.35 4.23 19.25
CA PRO A 126 1.04 3.81 19.13
C PRO A 126 1.71 3.70 20.50
N ILE A 127 2.15 2.48 20.85
CA ILE A 127 2.92 2.23 22.07
C ILE A 127 4.39 2.16 21.71
N TYR A 128 5.24 2.91 22.39
CA TYR A 128 6.68 2.74 22.23
C TYR A 128 7.10 1.41 22.86
N TRP A 129 7.90 0.63 22.15
CA TRP A 129 8.41 -0.66 22.64
C TRP A 129 9.12 -0.53 24.00
N ARG A 130 9.67 0.64 24.34
CA ARG A 130 10.33 0.92 25.62
C ARG A 130 9.37 1.00 26.80
N ASP A 131 8.10 1.27 26.55
CA ASP A 131 7.07 1.39 27.58
C ASP A 131 6.33 0.06 27.79
N VAL A 132 6.57 -0.93 26.91
CA VAL A 132 6.01 -2.27 27.01
C VAL A 132 6.73 -3.05 28.13
N PRO A 133 6.00 -3.64 29.10
CA PRO A 133 6.59 -4.35 30.24
C PRO A 133 7.61 -5.43 29.85
N ASP A 134 7.36 -6.15 28.75
CA ASP A 134 8.21 -7.23 28.25
C ASP A 134 9.64 -6.77 27.91
N TYR A 135 9.83 -5.49 27.59
CA TYR A 135 11.13 -4.94 27.21
C TYR A 135 11.90 -4.31 28.38
N GLN A 136 11.22 -4.01 29.50
CA GLN A 136 11.82 -3.38 30.69
C GLN A 136 13.08 -4.09 31.20
N PRO A 137 13.13 -5.44 31.30
CA PRO A 137 14.31 -6.14 31.83
C PRO A 137 15.58 -5.93 31.00
N TYR A 138 15.43 -5.62 29.71
CA TYR A 138 16.55 -5.51 28.78
C TYR A 138 17.08 -4.07 28.63
N LEU A 139 16.32 -3.07 29.09
CA LEU A 139 16.66 -1.65 28.85
C LEU A 139 18.02 -1.27 29.46
N GLU A 140 18.37 -1.79 30.64
CA GLU A 140 19.67 -1.51 31.29
C GLU A 140 20.85 -1.97 30.44
N GLN A 141 20.75 -3.17 29.84
CA GLN A 141 21.80 -3.68 28.95
C GLN A 141 21.89 -2.87 27.65
N TRP A 142 20.76 -2.34 27.19
CA TRP A 142 20.65 -1.61 25.93
C TRP A 142 21.07 -0.14 26.04
N LYS A 143 21.12 0.45 27.24
CA LYS A 143 21.64 1.81 27.45
C LYS A 143 23.04 2.03 26.89
N ASN A 144 23.88 0.98 26.93
CA ASN A 144 25.27 1.03 26.47
C ASN A 144 25.42 0.71 24.98
N ARG A 145 24.33 0.34 24.30
CA ARG A 145 24.33 0.02 22.87
C ARG A 145 24.03 1.27 22.05
N PRO A 146 24.88 1.62 21.06
CA PRO A 146 24.71 2.85 20.28
C PRO A 146 23.37 2.89 19.53
N GLU A 147 22.82 1.73 19.15
CA GLU A 147 21.55 1.60 18.42
C GLU A 147 20.34 2.06 19.25
N TYR A 148 20.42 1.97 20.57
CA TYR A 148 19.30 2.30 21.47
C TYR A 148 19.53 3.58 22.28
N LYS A 149 20.75 4.15 22.21
CA LYS A 149 21.16 5.31 22.99
C LYS A 149 20.28 6.54 22.74
N GLU A 150 20.02 6.90 21.49
CA GLU A 150 19.18 8.07 21.16
C GLU A 150 17.74 7.88 21.60
N PHE A 151 17.22 6.65 21.44
CA PHE A 151 15.88 6.31 21.84
C PHE A 151 15.75 6.46 23.35
N LEU A 152 16.57 5.75 24.13
CA LEU A 152 16.50 5.75 25.60
C LEU A 152 16.81 7.11 26.26
N GLN A 153 17.44 8.05 25.55
CA GLN A 153 17.73 9.41 26.04
C GLN A 153 16.64 10.43 25.75
N LYS A 154 15.83 10.25 24.70
CA LYS A 154 14.72 11.14 24.37
C LYS A 154 13.50 10.82 25.25
N LYS A 155 13.19 11.72 26.19
CA LYS A 155 11.85 11.85 26.79
C LYS A 155 11.01 12.71 25.86
N TYR A 156 9.91 12.16 25.36
CA TYR A 156 8.87 12.90 24.66
C TYR A 156 7.83 13.40 25.67
#